data_AF-A0A1H5T2R4-F1
#
_entry.id   AF-A0A1H5T2R4-F1
#
_cell.length_a   1.000
_cell.length_b   1.000
_cell.length_c   1.000
_cell.angle_alpha   90.00
_cell.angle_beta   90.00
_cell.angle_gamma   90.00
#
_symmetry.space_group_name_H-M   'P 1'
#
loop_
_entity.id
_entity.type
_entity.pdbx_description
1 polymer ?
#
loop_
_entity_poly.entity_id
_entity_poly.type
_entity_poly.pdbx_seq_one_letter_code
_entity_poly.pdbx_strand_id
1 'polypeptide(L)' 'MDFILKNVKKKDFPVLKSLAKSLGFEIIKQEKSYNPEFVKEILEAEQSIKDGKGIKMTMEEIRALCK' A
#
# COMPACT_ATOMS: atom_id res chain seq x y z
N MET A 1 5.39 4.50 24.37
CA MET A 1 5.30 5.92 23.97
C MET A 1 5.91 5.99 22.60
N ASP A 2 5.08 6.24 21.61
CA ASP A 2 5.40 5.99 20.21
C ASP A 2 5.68 7.32 19.50
N PHE A 3 6.86 7.43 18.89
CA PHE A 3 7.34 8.67 18.27
C PHE A 3 7.42 8.51 16.75
N ILE A 4 6.70 9.35 16.02
CA ILE A 4 6.70 9.35 14.57
C ILE A 4 7.55 10.52 14.07
N LEU A 5 8.71 10.21 13.48
CA LEU A 5 9.57 11.20 12.85
C LEU A 5 9.13 11.44 11.39
N LYS A 6 8.53 12.60 11.10
CA LYS A 6 8.20 13.05 9.73
C LYS A 6 9.40 13.80 9.11
N ASN A 7 9.55 13.75 7.78
CA ASN A 7 10.60 14.45 7.01
C ASN A 7 12.06 14.05 7.30
N VAL A 8 12.32 12.80 7.73
CA VAL A 8 13.68 12.29 7.87
C VAL A 8 14.36 12.15 6.51
N LYS A 9 15.48 12.85 6.30
CA LYS A 9 16.30 12.66 5.10
C LYS A 9 17.04 11.33 5.23
N LYS A 10 17.22 10.61 4.10
CA LYS A 10 17.93 9.31 4.08
C LYS A 10 19.37 9.39 4.65
N LYS A 11 20.00 10.56 4.57
CA LYS A 11 21.37 10.80 5.07
C LYS A 11 21.48 10.73 6.59
N ASP A 12 20.42 11.06 7.30
CA ASP A 12 20.41 11.12 8.77
C ASP A 12 20.05 9.77 9.41
N PHE A 13 19.68 8.77 8.59
CA PHE A 13 19.32 7.44 9.04
C PHE A 13 20.40 6.71 9.88
N PRO A 14 21.70 6.80 9.55
CA PRO A 14 22.75 6.18 10.37
C PRO A 14 22.85 6.77 11.78
N VAL A 15 22.64 8.09 11.90
CA VAL A 15 22.67 8.82 13.17
C VAL A 15 21.44 8.49 14.00
N LEU A 16 20.27 8.40 13.38
CA LEU A 16 19.06 7.96 14.07
C LEU A 16 19.18 6.51 14.55
N LYS A 17 19.80 5.63 13.76
CA LYS A 17 20.04 4.23 14.14
C LYS A 17 20.99 4.11 15.34
N SER A 18 22.05 4.93 15.39
CA SER A 18 22.96 4.93 16.55
C SER A 18 22.30 5.50 17.80
N LEU A 19 21.54 6.58 17.68
CA LEU A 19 20.76 7.16 18.77
C LEU A 19 19.72 6.18 19.31
N ALA A 20 18.95 5.54 18.42
CA ALA A 20 17.95 4.55 18.81
C ALA A 20 18.58 3.36 19.52
N LYS A 21 19.74 2.86 19.05
CA LYS A 21 20.48 1.78 19.73
C LYS A 21 20.94 2.18 21.13
N SER A 22 21.47 3.39 21.29
CA SER A 22 21.93 3.90 22.59
C SER A 22 20.77 4.15 23.57
N LEU A 23 19.59 4.50 23.06
CA LEU A 23 18.39 4.80 23.85
C LEU A 23 17.45 3.60 24.03
N GLY A 24 17.73 2.46 23.38
CA GLY A 24 16.89 1.25 23.45
C GLY A 24 15.60 1.28 22.62
N PHE A 25 15.53 2.12 21.58
CA PHE A 25 14.38 2.18 20.66
C PHE A 25 14.61 1.31 19.42
N GLU A 26 13.55 0.67 18.93
CA GLU A 26 13.52 0.02 17.62
C GLU A 26 12.92 0.94 16.55
N ILE A 27 13.67 1.23 15.50
CA ILE A 27 13.19 2.03 14.37
C ILE A 27 12.47 1.10 13.39
N ILE A 28 11.15 1.12 13.41
CA ILE A 28 10.32 0.42 12.43
C ILE A 28 10.12 1.35 11.22
N LYS A 29 10.62 0.95 10.05
CA LYS A 29 10.25 1.61 8.79
C LYS A 29 8.83 1.16 8.45
N GLN A 30 7.86 2.05 8.60
CA GLN A 30 6.57 1.84 7.94
C GLN A 30 6.82 1.85 6.43
N GLU A 31 6.63 0.68 5.80
CA GLU A 31 6.62 0.59 4.35
C GLU A 31 5.54 1.53 3.82
N LYS A 32 5.88 2.29 2.78
CA LYS A 32 4.99 3.30 2.21
C LYS A 32 3.67 2.62 1.83
N SER A 33 2.54 3.19 2.24
CA SER A 33 1.20 2.66 1.96
C SER A 33 0.78 2.75 0.47
N TYR A 34 1.71 3.03 -0.43
CA TYR A 34 1.44 3.21 -1.85
C TYR A 34 1.97 1.99 -2.60
N ASN A 35 1.08 1.03 -2.85
CA ASN A 35 1.40 -0.17 -3.63
C ASN A 35 1.24 0.15 -5.12
N PRO A 36 2.33 0.24 -5.90
CA PRO A 36 2.26 0.55 -7.32
C PRO A 36 1.57 -0.56 -8.13
N GLU A 37 1.57 -1.81 -7.68
CA GLU A 37 0.86 -2.91 -8.34
C GLU A 37 -0.64 -2.70 -8.29
N PHE A 38 -1.16 -2.29 -7.14
CA PHE A 38 -2.59 -1.99 -6.95
C PHE A 38 -3.06 -0.86 -7.89
N VAL A 39 -2.24 0.17 -8.09
CA VAL A 39 -2.56 1.28 -9.00
C VAL A 39 -2.58 0.80 -10.45
N LYS A 40 -1.66 -0.10 -10.81
CA LYS A 40 -1.60 -0.69 -12.13
C LYS A 40 -2.83 -1.55 -12.42
N GLU A 41 -3.25 -2.38 -11.47
CA GLU A 41 -4.47 -3.18 -11.57
C GLU A 41 -5.73 -2.32 -11.78
N ILE A 42 -5.85 -1.20 -11.05
CA ILE A 42 -6.97 -0.28 -11.24
C ILE A 42 -6.98 0.30 -12.66
N LEU A 43 -5.84 0.76 -13.16
CA LEU A 43 -5.73 1.33 -14.50
C LEU A 43 -6.05 0.29 -15.59
N GLU A 44 -5.56 -0.94 -15.44
CA GLU A 44 -5.85 -2.05 -16.37
C GLU A 44 -7.34 -2.46 -16.34
N ALA A 45 -7.97 -2.47 -15.16
CA ALA A 45 -9.40 -2.71 -15.02
C ALA A 45 -10.24 -1.61 -15.68
N GLU A 46 -9.87 -0.35 -15.48
CA GLU A 46 -10.54 0.80 -16.11
C GLU A 46 -10.46 0.74 -17.64
N GLN A 47 -9.31 0.31 -18.16
CA GLN A 47 -9.09 0.13 -19.59
C GLN A 47 -9.90 -1.05 -20.13
N SER A 48 -9.95 -2.17 -19.40
CA SER A 48 -10.77 -3.34 -19.75
C SER A 48 -12.28 -3.05 -19.80
N ILE A 49 -12.76 -2.14 -18.95
CA ILE A 49 -14.14 -1.64 -19.00
C ILE A 49 -14.38 -0.81 -20.26
N LYS A 50 -13.43 0.09 -20.61
CA LYS A 50 -13.49 0.91 -21.84
C LYS A 50 -13.44 0.07 -23.11
N ASP A 51 -12.64 -0.99 -23.13
CA ASP A 51 -12.54 -1.96 -24.23
C ASP A 51 -13.77 -2.89 -24.33
N GLY A 52 -14.79 -2.70 -23.48
CA GLY A 52 -16.05 -3.44 -23.58
C GLY A 52 -15.98 -4.89 -23.08
N LYS A 53 -14.93 -5.27 -22.34
CA LYS A 53 -14.82 -6.61 -21.72
C LYS A 53 -15.65 -6.77 -20.45
N GLY A 54 -16.37 -5.73 -20.04
CA GLY A 54 -17.27 -5.76 -18.89
C GLY A 54 -18.55 -6.54 -19.20
N ILE A 55 -18.79 -7.62 -18.47
CA ILE A 55 -20.05 -8.38 -18.54
C ILE A 55 -21.04 -7.73 -17.57
N LYS A 56 -22.20 -7.28 -18.08
CA LYS A 56 -23.32 -6.87 -17.21
C LYS A 56 -23.94 -8.14 -16.63
N MET A 57 -23.69 -8.40 -15.35
CA MET A 57 -24.29 -9.52 -14.62
C MET A 57 -25.40 -9.02 -13.71
N THR A 58 -26.44 -9.85 -13.53
CA THR A 58 -27.53 -9.58 -12.60
C THR A 58 -27.18 -10.06 -11.18
N MET A 59 -27.85 -9.50 -10.18
CA MET A 59 -27.59 -9.80 -8.76
C MET A 59 -27.84 -11.28 -8.41
N GLU A 60 -28.71 -11.96 -9.14
CA GLU A 60 -29.00 -13.38 -8.97
C GLU A 60 -27.86 -14.26 -9.50
N GLU A 61 -27.24 -13.89 -10.62
CA GLU A 61 -26.07 -14.57 -11.19
C GLU A 61 -24.84 -14.45 -10.29
N ILE A 62 -24.62 -13.27 -9.68
CA ILE A 62 -23.57 -13.06 -8.68
C ILE A 62 -23.77 -13.98 -7.48
N ARG A 63 -25.01 -14.05 -6.96
CA ARG A 63 -25.34 -14.90 -5.80
C ARG A 63 -25.16 -16.39 -6.08
N ALA A 64 -25.41 -16.84 -7.31
CA ALA A 64 -25.20 -18.22 -7.70
C ALA A 64 -23.71 -18.61 -7.80
N LEU A 65 -22.83 -17.65 -8.12
CA LEU A 65 -21.38 -17.86 -8.22
C LEU A 65 -20.67 -17.84 -6.86
N CYS A 66 -21.19 -17.09 -5.89
CA CYS A 66 -20.71 -17.12 -4.50
C CYS A 66 -21.35 -18.30 -3.74
N LYS A 67 -20.72 -19.47 -3.80
CA LYS A 67 -21.05 -20.65 -2.96
C LYS A 67 -20.55 -20.50 -1.52
#